data_AF-A0A8S3DN59-F1
#
_entry.id   AF-A0A8S3DN59-F1
#
_cell.length_a   1.000
_cell.length_b   1.000
_cell.length_c   1.000
_cell.angle_alpha   90.00
_cell.angle_beta   90.00
_cell.angle_gamma   90.00
#
_symmetry.space_group_name_H-M   'P 1'
#
loop_
_entity.id
_entity.type
_entity.pdbx_description
1 polymer ?
#
loop_
_entity_poly.entity_id
_entity_poly.type
_entity_poly.pdbx_seq_one_letter_code
_entity_poly.pdbx_strand_id
1 'polypeptide(L)'
;MLRWQQTFNIGYVPNNVVPKVFMAVALDLRDDPNGIHPRTKLDVGYRLSRSGLAVAYGQQVEFQGPIVQNVAYSSGSQTINITYTAVSNIELRNPNGFEVCCQGSHCSSDTLWVPSTVLSKIGLEITLTLDSSCVGKQLYGLRYLWRETPCPFKQAAIYSYTDSNLPSPPYIKVF
;
A
#
# COMPACT_ATOMS: atom_id res chain seq x y z
N MET A 1 -3.89 -10.06 9.04
CA MET A 1 -2.95 -8.95 9.32
C MET A 1 -3.62 -7.93 10.23
N LEU A 2 -3.06 -7.61 11.41
CA LEU A 2 -3.68 -6.69 12.38
C LEU A 2 -3.97 -5.29 11.81
N ARG A 3 -3.02 -4.72 11.05
CA ARG A 3 -3.14 -3.38 10.45
C ARG A 3 -4.34 -3.24 9.51
N TRP A 4 -4.66 -4.30 8.77
CA TRP A 4 -5.83 -4.35 7.89
C TRP A 4 -7.14 -4.34 8.68
N GLN A 5 -7.22 -5.14 9.75
CA GLN A 5 -8.41 -5.22 10.60
C GLN A 5 -8.68 -3.91 11.36
N GLN A 6 -7.64 -3.16 11.72
CA GLN A 6 -7.77 -1.82 12.33
C GLN A 6 -8.50 -0.80 11.43
N THR A 7 -8.61 -1.09 10.12
CA THR A 7 -9.31 -0.26 9.14
C THR A 7 -10.66 -0.86 8.72
N PHE A 8 -11.22 -1.81 9.47
CA PHE A 8 -12.43 -2.55 9.09
C PHE A 8 -12.29 -3.30 7.75
N ASN A 9 -11.10 -3.82 7.48
CA ASN A 9 -10.78 -4.53 6.23
C ASN A 9 -10.95 -3.66 4.96
N ILE A 10 -10.67 -2.36 5.06
CA ILE A 10 -10.77 -1.41 3.93
C ILE A 10 -9.39 -0.95 3.44
N GLY A 11 -8.42 -0.84 4.35
CA GLY A 11 -7.03 -0.45 4.04
C GLY A 11 -6.68 0.98 4.41
N TYR A 12 -7.66 1.82 4.70
CA TYR A 12 -7.44 3.21 5.08
C TYR A 12 -8.54 3.71 6.01
N VAL A 13 -8.23 4.76 6.76
CA VAL A 13 -9.20 5.56 7.53
C VAL A 13 -8.91 7.06 7.28
N PRO A 14 -9.91 7.93 7.27
CA PRO A 14 -11.33 7.65 7.48
C PRO A 14 -11.95 6.83 6.34
N ASN A 15 -13.01 6.10 6.65
CA ASN A 15 -13.76 5.31 5.67
C ASN A 15 -15.26 5.31 6.04
N ASN A 16 -16.09 4.62 5.25
CA ASN A 16 -17.55 4.57 5.45
C ASN A 16 -17.98 3.90 6.77
N VAL A 17 -17.14 3.08 7.40
CA VAL A 17 -17.42 2.44 8.69
C VAL A 17 -16.99 3.32 9.86
N VAL A 18 -15.83 3.99 9.72
CA VAL A 18 -15.27 4.90 10.74
C VAL A 18 -14.91 6.26 10.13
N PRO A 19 -15.91 7.12 9.85
CA PRO A 19 -15.72 8.33 9.04
C PRO A 19 -14.97 9.46 9.75
N LYS A 20 -14.79 9.38 11.07
CA LYS A 20 -14.11 10.40 11.89
C LYS A 20 -12.85 9.87 12.58
N VAL A 21 -12.34 8.73 12.12
CA VAL A 21 -11.10 8.13 12.61
C VAL A 21 -9.99 8.41 11.61
N PHE A 22 -8.79 8.65 12.12
CA PHE A 22 -7.59 8.80 11.30
C PHE A 22 -6.43 7.99 11.88
N MET A 23 -5.43 7.72 11.05
CA MET A 23 -4.25 6.95 11.44
C MET A 23 -3.00 7.41 10.70
N ALA A 24 -1.84 7.06 11.22
CA ALA A 24 -0.60 7.13 10.48
C ALA A 24 -0.22 5.75 9.94
N VAL A 25 0.07 5.67 8.64
CA VAL A 25 0.83 4.55 8.09
C VAL A 25 2.24 4.65 8.70
N ALA A 26 2.78 3.57 9.27
CA ALA A 26 4.08 3.59 9.96
C ALA A 26 4.97 2.37 9.64
N LEU A 27 4.53 1.51 8.71
CA LEU A 27 5.23 0.26 8.37
C LEU A 27 6.60 0.47 7.72
N ASP A 28 6.81 1.63 7.10
CA ASP A 28 8.05 2.04 6.45
C ASP A 28 9.03 2.68 7.43
N LEU A 29 8.63 2.92 8.68
CA LEU A 29 9.43 3.66 9.65
C LEU A 29 10.31 2.76 10.52
N ARG A 30 10.29 1.44 10.28
CA ARG A 30 11.16 0.49 10.96
C ARG A 30 12.60 0.72 10.53
N ASP A 31 13.44 1.04 11.50
CA ASP A 31 14.85 1.35 11.30
C ASP A 31 15.80 0.34 11.93
N ASP A 32 15.31 -0.46 12.89
CA ASP A 32 16.03 -1.58 13.49
C ASP A 32 15.27 -2.92 13.28
N PRO A 33 15.84 -3.88 12.55
CA PRO A 33 15.28 -5.23 12.38
C PRO A 33 15.16 -6.07 13.66
N ASN A 34 15.77 -5.65 14.76
CA ASN A 34 15.66 -6.31 16.07
C ASN A 34 14.96 -5.44 17.11
N GLY A 35 14.70 -4.17 16.78
CA GLY A 35 14.04 -3.21 17.66
C GLY A 35 12.52 -3.31 17.60
N ILE A 36 11.89 -3.38 18.77
CA ILE A 36 10.43 -3.24 18.92
C ILE A 36 9.98 -1.78 19.11
N HIS A 37 10.93 -0.86 19.28
CA HIS A 37 10.68 0.56 19.51
C HIS A 37 11.21 1.40 18.34
N PRO A 38 10.35 1.86 17.42
CA PRO A 38 10.78 2.77 16.35
C PRO A 38 11.38 4.04 16.95
N ARG A 39 12.57 4.45 16.49
CA ARG A 39 13.17 5.74 16.91
C ARG A 39 12.51 6.93 16.23
N THR A 40 11.85 6.68 15.11
CA THR A 40 11.22 7.61 14.17
C THR A 40 9.83 8.07 14.60
N LYS A 41 9.64 8.34 15.90
CA LYS A 41 8.36 8.79 16.48
C LYS A 41 7.94 10.16 15.94
N LEU A 42 8.90 10.99 15.53
CA LEU A 42 8.62 12.28 14.90
C LEU A 42 7.85 12.11 13.59
N ASP A 43 8.23 11.16 12.74
CA ASP A 43 7.52 10.87 11.49
C ASP A 43 6.09 10.38 11.75
N VAL A 44 5.89 9.54 12.77
CA VAL A 44 4.55 9.11 13.19
C VAL A 44 3.72 10.30 13.66
N GLY A 45 4.29 11.17 14.51
CA GLY A 45 3.63 12.38 15.01
C GLY A 45 3.26 13.35 13.89
N TYR A 46 4.13 13.55 12.91
CA TYR A 46 3.87 14.36 11.72
C TYR A 46 2.68 13.84 10.91
N ARG A 47 2.64 12.53 10.63
CA ARG A 47 1.53 11.90 9.89
C ARG A 47 0.20 12.03 10.64
N LEU A 48 0.23 11.84 11.97
CA LEU A 48 -0.94 12.02 12.83
C LEU A 48 -1.40 13.47 12.92
N SER A 49 -0.49 14.45 12.98
CA SER A 49 -0.86 15.86 13.06
C SER A 49 -1.53 16.34 11.77
N ARG A 50 -0.98 15.96 10.60
CA ARG A 50 -1.60 16.21 9.28
C ARG A 50 -3.01 15.64 9.21
N SER A 51 -3.16 14.40 9.66
CA SER A 51 -4.45 13.71 9.74
C SER A 51 -5.44 14.41 10.67
N GLY A 52 -4.99 14.86 11.85
CA GLY A 52 -5.82 15.62 12.79
C GLY A 52 -6.29 16.94 12.19
N LEU A 53 -5.42 17.69 11.54
CA LEU A 53 -5.76 18.95 10.87
C LEU A 53 -6.85 18.74 9.81
N ALA A 54 -6.73 17.70 8.99
CA ALA A 54 -7.71 17.41 7.94
C ALA A 54 -9.04 16.88 8.50
N VAL A 55 -8.99 15.86 9.36
CA VAL A 55 -10.19 15.11 9.79
C VAL A 55 -10.90 15.78 10.95
N ALA A 56 -10.18 16.30 11.94
CA ALA A 56 -10.78 16.89 13.14
C ALA A 56 -11.03 18.40 12.98
N TYR A 57 -10.15 19.11 12.27
CA TYR A 57 -10.23 20.58 12.11
C TYR A 57 -10.72 21.03 10.73
N GLY A 58 -10.97 20.10 9.79
CA GLY A 58 -11.50 20.42 8.46
C GLY A 58 -10.56 21.22 7.56
N GLN A 59 -9.26 21.26 7.88
CA GLN A 59 -8.28 21.97 7.08
C GLN A 59 -8.01 21.24 5.76
N GLN A 60 -7.86 22.01 4.68
CA GLN A 60 -7.52 21.48 3.35
C GLN A 60 -6.03 21.20 3.26
N VAL A 61 -5.59 20.16 3.95
CA VAL A 61 -4.21 19.65 3.91
C VAL A 61 -4.23 18.21 3.41
N GLU A 62 -3.26 17.87 2.57
CA GLU A 62 -3.00 16.47 2.27
C GLU A 62 -2.56 15.76 3.56
N PHE A 63 -3.11 14.58 3.85
CA PHE A 63 -2.86 13.92 5.14
C PHE A 63 -2.67 12.41 5.04
N GLN A 64 -2.96 11.83 3.88
CA GLN A 64 -2.81 10.42 3.60
C GLN A 64 -2.00 10.24 2.32
N GLY A 65 -1.26 9.14 2.25
CA GLY A 65 -0.58 8.76 1.02
C GLY A 65 -1.56 8.30 -0.06
N PRO A 66 -1.05 7.89 -1.22
CA PRO A 66 -1.87 7.42 -2.33
C PRO A 66 -2.73 6.23 -1.89
N ILE A 67 -4.03 6.27 -2.18
CA ILE A 67 -4.98 5.20 -1.85
C ILE A 67 -5.31 4.41 -3.11
N VAL A 68 -5.30 3.07 -3.04
CA VAL A 68 -5.70 2.24 -4.18
C VAL A 68 -7.16 2.50 -4.54
N GLN A 69 -7.41 2.81 -5.82
CA GLN A 69 -8.74 3.04 -6.35
C GLN A 69 -9.20 1.85 -7.20
N ASN A 70 -8.33 1.34 -8.06
CA ASN A 70 -8.65 0.24 -8.96
C ASN A 70 -7.44 -0.67 -9.20
N VAL A 71 -7.72 -1.95 -9.40
CA VAL A 71 -6.74 -2.97 -9.83
C VAL A 71 -7.34 -3.67 -11.05
N ALA A 72 -6.78 -3.39 -12.22
CA ALA A 72 -7.22 -3.92 -13.49
C ALA A 72 -6.27 -5.02 -13.97
N TYR A 73 -6.82 -6.22 -14.15
CA TYR A 73 -6.14 -7.37 -14.70
C TYR A 73 -7.04 -8.09 -15.69
N SER A 74 -6.49 -8.40 -16.87
CA SER A 74 -7.15 -9.22 -17.88
C SER A 74 -6.52 -10.61 -17.88
N SER A 75 -7.33 -11.66 -17.89
CA SER A 75 -6.83 -13.05 -17.95
C SER A 75 -5.86 -13.23 -19.11
N GLY A 76 -4.68 -13.77 -18.82
CA GLY A 76 -3.60 -13.97 -19.81
C GLY A 76 -2.71 -12.74 -20.04
N SER A 77 -3.01 -11.58 -19.45
CA SER A 77 -2.10 -10.44 -19.42
C SER A 77 -0.82 -10.78 -18.64
N GLN A 78 0.30 -10.19 -19.04
CA GLN A 78 1.58 -10.24 -18.32
C GLN A 78 1.73 -9.09 -17.32
N THR A 79 0.77 -8.17 -17.30
CA THR A 79 0.79 -6.97 -16.47
C THR A 79 -0.51 -6.75 -15.72
N ILE A 80 -0.40 -6.04 -14.60
CA ILE A 80 -1.53 -5.53 -13.81
C ILE A 80 -1.41 -4.02 -13.75
N ASN A 81 -2.51 -3.31 -14.03
CA ASN A 81 -2.56 -1.86 -13.85
C ASN A 81 -3.25 -1.53 -12.53
N ILE A 82 -2.65 -0.61 -11.78
CA ILE A 82 -3.18 -0.14 -10.49
C ILE A 82 -3.31 1.37 -10.56
N THR A 83 -4.52 1.86 -10.30
CA THR A 83 -4.83 3.29 -10.24
C THR A 83 -4.98 3.70 -8.78
N TYR A 84 -4.36 4.82 -8.42
CA TYR A 84 -4.43 5.41 -7.09
C TYR A 84 -5.23 6.73 -7.09
N THR A 85 -5.61 7.16 -5.90
CA THR A 85 -6.32 8.42 -5.63
C THR A 85 -5.78 9.08 -4.35
N ALA A 86 -6.49 10.08 -3.84
CA ALA A 86 -6.20 10.87 -2.63
C ALA A 86 -4.98 11.81 -2.70
N VAL A 87 -4.18 11.74 -3.75
CA VAL A 87 -3.02 12.61 -4.00
C VAL A 87 -3.06 13.15 -5.42
N SER A 88 -2.26 14.20 -5.69
CA SER A 88 -2.13 14.77 -7.03
C SER A 88 -1.23 13.94 -7.95
N ASN A 89 -0.21 13.28 -7.39
CA ASN A 89 0.75 12.46 -8.13
C ASN A 89 1.47 11.47 -7.19
N ILE A 90 2.03 10.40 -7.74
CA ILE A 90 2.80 9.40 -6.99
C ILE A 90 4.31 9.65 -7.13
N GLU A 91 5.03 9.54 -6.01
CA GLU A 91 6.46 9.30 -5.97
C GLU A 91 6.71 7.78 -5.84
N LEU A 92 7.35 7.20 -6.87
CA LEU A 92 7.77 5.80 -6.87
C LEU A 92 9.21 5.72 -6.35
N ARG A 93 9.42 5.18 -5.15
CA ARG A 93 10.76 5.05 -4.54
C ARG A 93 11.40 3.69 -4.73
N ASN A 94 10.58 2.65 -4.75
CA ASN A 94 11.02 1.27 -4.77
C ASN A 94 10.08 0.47 -5.67
N PRO A 95 10.57 -0.35 -6.61
CA PRO A 95 9.70 -1.17 -7.45
C PRO A 95 9.08 -2.37 -6.70
N ASN A 96 9.52 -2.67 -5.48
CA ASN A 96 9.14 -3.87 -4.72
C ASN A 96 8.00 -3.62 -3.72
N GLY A 97 7.44 -4.70 -3.17
CA GLY A 97 6.42 -4.66 -2.12
C GLY A 97 5.03 -5.10 -2.57
N PHE A 98 4.90 -5.51 -3.84
CA PHE A 98 3.71 -6.13 -4.39
C PHE A 98 3.90 -7.64 -4.48
N GLU A 99 2.84 -8.39 -4.22
CA GLU A 99 2.80 -9.83 -4.41
C GLU A 99 1.46 -10.22 -5.04
N VAL A 100 1.51 -11.20 -5.93
CA VAL A 100 0.35 -11.78 -6.61
C VAL A 100 0.18 -13.23 -6.22
N CYS A 101 -1.05 -13.71 -6.22
CA CYS A 101 -1.34 -15.11 -5.96
C CYS A 101 -1.95 -15.74 -7.20
N CYS A 102 -1.26 -16.74 -7.74
CA CYS A 102 -1.61 -17.45 -8.96
C CYS A 102 -1.43 -18.98 -8.83
N GLN A 103 -1.16 -19.46 -7.61
CA GLN A 103 -0.85 -20.86 -7.32
C GLN A 103 -1.84 -21.40 -6.28
N GLY A 104 -2.38 -22.60 -6.52
CA GLY A 104 -3.30 -23.28 -5.60
C GLY A 104 -4.74 -22.76 -5.63
N SER A 105 -5.53 -23.17 -4.64
CA SER A 105 -6.90 -22.70 -4.41
C SER A 105 -6.94 -21.72 -3.23
N HIS A 106 -7.14 -20.43 -3.51
CA HIS A 106 -7.49 -19.37 -2.55
C HIS A 106 -6.41 -18.75 -1.63
N CYS A 107 -5.13 -18.70 -2.02
CA CYS A 107 -4.11 -17.82 -1.40
C CYS A 107 -4.03 -17.87 0.14
N SER A 108 -4.34 -19.03 0.72
CA SER A 108 -4.54 -19.22 2.16
C SER A 108 -3.23 -19.18 2.96
N SER A 109 -2.10 -19.38 2.29
CA SER A 109 -0.76 -19.36 2.87
C SER A 109 0.11 -18.29 2.22
N ASP A 110 0.98 -17.68 3.03
CA ASP A 110 2.00 -16.70 2.63
C ASP A 110 3.04 -17.24 1.63
N THR A 111 3.13 -18.56 1.49
CA THR A 111 4.01 -19.26 0.53
C THR A 111 3.46 -19.30 -0.89
N LEU A 112 2.16 -19.03 -1.08
CA LEU A 112 1.50 -19.03 -2.40
C LEU A 112 1.59 -17.67 -3.12
N TRP A 113 2.14 -16.67 -2.43
CA TRP A 113 2.27 -15.30 -2.93
C TRP A 113 3.62 -15.13 -3.61
N VAL A 114 3.59 -14.75 -4.88
CA VAL A 114 4.75 -14.55 -5.74
C VAL A 114 5.03 -13.05 -5.85
N PRO A 115 6.30 -12.61 -5.67
CA PRO A 115 6.65 -11.20 -5.82
C PRO A 115 6.30 -10.64 -7.20
N SER A 116 5.91 -9.37 -7.23
CA SER A 116 5.67 -8.60 -8.45
C SER A 116 6.30 -7.22 -8.29
N THR A 117 6.86 -6.68 -9.37
CA THR A 117 7.58 -5.41 -9.35
C THR A 117 6.94 -4.38 -10.26
N VAL A 118 7.12 -3.10 -9.92
CA VAL A 118 6.66 -1.99 -10.75
C VAL A 118 7.51 -1.91 -12.01
N LEU A 119 6.87 -2.07 -13.17
CA LEU A 119 7.44 -1.91 -14.50
C LEU A 119 7.49 -0.45 -14.91
N SER A 120 6.41 0.29 -14.68
CA SER A 120 6.29 1.70 -15.05
C SER A 120 5.30 2.45 -14.17
N LYS A 121 5.40 3.78 -14.20
CA LYS A 121 4.53 4.70 -13.46
C LYS A 121 4.18 5.89 -14.35
N ILE A 122 2.89 6.21 -14.45
CA ILE A 122 2.36 7.34 -15.24
C ILE A 122 1.28 8.03 -14.40
N GLY A 123 1.53 9.26 -13.95
CA GLY A 123 0.57 10.00 -13.10
C GLY A 123 0.21 9.24 -11.82
N LEU A 124 -1.06 8.84 -11.69
CA LEU A 124 -1.58 8.06 -10.57
C LEU A 124 -1.67 6.55 -10.85
N GLU A 125 -1.11 6.10 -11.97
CA GLU A 125 -1.13 4.71 -12.38
C GLU A 125 0.26 4.09 -12.31
N ILE A 126 0.30 2.84 -11.87
CA ILE A 126 1.47 1.97 -11.99
C ILE A 126 1.10 0.71 -12.74
N THR A 127 2.06 0.20 -13.49
CA THR A 127 1.96 -1.10 -14.15
C THR A 127 2.92 -2.05 -13.45
N LEU A 128 2.41 -3.17 -12.97
CA LEU A 128 3.19 -4.27 -12.41
C LEU A 128 3.48 -5.32 -13.47
N THR A 129 4.64 -5.97 -13.37
CA THR A 129 4.97 -7.17 -14.14
C THR A 129 4.60 -8.44 -13.37
N LEU A 130 4.11 -9.45 -14.08
CA LEU A 130 3.89 -10.78 -13.52
C LEU A 130 5.15 -11.64 -13.64
N ASP A 131 5.41 -12.41 -12.59
CA ASP A 131 6.41 -13.47 -12.66
C ASP A 131 6.01 -14.55 -13.68
N SER A 132 7.00 -15.15 -14.33
CA SER A 132 6.81 -16.21 -15.32
C SER A 132 5.95 -17.38 -14.81
N SER A 133 6.01 -17.67 -13.50
CA SER A 133 5.19 -18.72 -12.88
C SER A 133 3.69 -18.38 -12.82
N CYS A 134 3.31 -17.13 -13.02
CA CYS A 134 1.93 -16.64 -13.01
C CYS A 134 1.39 -16.26 -14.41
N VAL A 135 2.26 -16.14 -15.42
CA VAL A 135 1.83 -15.82 -16.79
C VAL A 135 0.92 -16.92 -17.33
N GLY A 136 -0.22 -16.54 -17.91
CA GLY A 136 -1.21 -17.48 -18.46
C GLY A 136 -2.05 -18.22 -17.41
N LYS A 137 -1.89 -17.91 -16.12
CA LYS A 137 -2.71 -18.48 -15.04
C LYS A 137 -3.76 -17.48 -14.57
N GLN A 138 -4.81 -18.00 -13.95
CA GLN A 138 -5.76 -17.18 -13.21
C GLN A 138 -5.07 -16.56 -11.99
N LEU A 139 -5.22 -15.26 -11.81
CA LEU A 139 -4.87 -14.58 -10.57
C LEU A 139 -6.04 -14.65 -9.61
N TYR A 140 -5.76 -15.02 -8.37
CA TYR A 140 -6.73 -15.06 -7.27
C TYR A 140 -6.63 -13.82 -6.39
N GLY A 141 -5.49 -13.12 -6.39
CA GLY A 141 -5.37 -11.87 -5.66
C GLY A 141 -4.05 -11.15 -5.86
N LEU A 142 -4.03 -9.92 -5.35
CA LEU A 142 -2.90 -9.00 -5.31
C LEU A 142 -2.85 -8.36 -3.92
N ARG A 143 -1.66 -8.21 -3.36
CA ARG A 143 -1.44 -7.50 -2.10
C ARG A 143 -0.23 -6.58 -2.16
N TYR A 144 -0.27 -5.53 -1.34
CA TYR A 144 0.77 -4.53 -1.22
C TYR A 144 1.16 -4.33 0.25
N LEU A 145 2.47 -4.35 0.53
CA LEU A 145 3.08 -4.19 1.86
C LEU A 145 2.48 -5.09 2.95
N TRP A 146 2.16 -6.33 2.60
CA TRP A 146 1.40 -7.26 3.45
C TRP A 146 2.26 -8.02 4.48
N ARG A 147 3.57 -8.10 4.25
CA ARG A 147 4.52 -8.74 5.17
C ARG A 147 4.66 -7.91 6.46
N GLU A 148 5.12 -8.55 7.53
CA GLU A 148 5.37 -7.90 8.82
C GLU A 148 6.33 -6.72 8.68
N THR A 149 7.46 -6.96 7.97
CA THR A 149 8.46 -5.97 7.57
C THR A 149 8.50 -5.88 6.04
N PRO A 150 7.62 -5.08 5.43
CA PRO A 150 7.41 -5.13 3.99
C PRO A 150 8.44 -4.32 3.18
N CYS A 151 9.19 -3.43 3.83
CA CYS A 151 10.23 -2.62 3.18
C CYS A 151 11.28 -2.12 4.20
N PRO A 152 12.46 -1.68 3.72
CA PRO A 152 13.41 -0.94 4.53
C PRO A 152 12.88 0.45 4.95
N PHE A 153 13.62 1.10 5.85
CA PHE A 153 13.32 2.43 6.37
C PHE A 153 13.08 3.47 5.26
N LYS A 154 11.89 4.08 5.22
CA LYS A 154 11.38 5.03 4.23
C LYS A 154 11.46 4.53 2.77
N GLN A 155 11.43 3.22 2.55
CA GLN A 155 11.56 2.57 1.24
C GLN A 155 10.32 1.77 0.79
N ALA A 156 9.12 2.12 1.25
CA ALA A 156 7.89 1.67 0.61
C ALA A 156 7.84 2.09 -0.88
N ALA A 157 7.12 1.35 -1.72
CA ALA A 157 7.10 1.69 -3.15
C ALA A 157 6.46 3.05 -3.44
N ILE A 158 5.31 3.34 -2.82
CA ILE A 158 4.37 4.36 -3.27
C ILE A 158 4.24 5.42 -2.17
N TYR A 159 4.61 6.64 -2.50
CA TYR A 159 4.43 7.83 -1.66
C TYR A 159 3.67 8.90 -2.42
N SER A 160 3.14 9.86 -1.68
CA SER A 160 2.71 11.11 -2.28
C SER A 160 3.91 11.86 -2.87
N TYR A 161 3.73 12.42 -4.05
CA TYR A 161 4.71 13.31 -4.67
C TYR A 161 4.82 14.66 -3.96
N THR A 162 3.70 15.18 -3.47
CA THR A 162 3.60 16.50 -2.84
C THR A 162 4.05 16.49 -1.39
N ASP A 163 3.85 15.37 -0.68
CA ASP A 163 4.41 15.13 0.64
C ASP A 163 5.07 13.76 0.72
N SER A 164 6.38 13.77 0.53
CA SER A 164 7.24 12.59 0.54
C SER A 164 7.23 11.84 1.89
N ASN A 165 6.63 12.37 2.95
CA ASN A 165 6.46 11.62 4.20
C ASN A 165 5.17 10.79 4.27
N LEU A 166 4.31 10.80 3.24
CA LEU A 166 3.03 10.09 3.23
C LEU A 166 3.05 8.84 2.32
N PRO A 167 3.34 7.63 2.85
CA PRO A 167 3.28 6.39 2.09
C PRO A 167 1.85 5.90 1.87
N SER A 168 1.64 5.15 0.79
CA SER A 168 0.42 4.35 0.59
C SER A 168 0.28 3.32 1.72
N PRO A 169 -0.93 3.13 2.27
CA PRO A 169 -1.19 2.05 3.22
C PRO A 169 -1.13 0.68 2.54
N PRO A 170 -1.02 -0.42 3.31
CA PRO A 170 -1.11 -1.76 2.78
C PRO A 170 -2.53 -2.07 2.31
N TYR A 171 -2.66 -2.88 1.26
CA TYR A 171 -3.97 -3.30 0.75
C TYR A 171 -3.92 -4.69 0.14
N ILE A 172 -5.10 -5.29 -0.01
CA ILE A 172 -5.29 -6.57 -0.67
C ILE A 172 -6.55 -6.52 -1.55
N LYS A 173 -6.45 -7.09 -2.75
CA LYS A 173 -7.54 -7.29 -3.69
C LYS A 173 -7.61 -8.77 -4.01
N VAL A 174 -8.78 -9.38 -3.85
CA VAL A 174 -9.09 -10.73 -4.32
C VAL A 174 -9.90 -10.59 -5.61
N PHE A 175 -9.62 -11.45 -6.60
CA PHE A 175 -10.30 -11.50 -7.89
C PHE A 175 -11.40 -12.57 -7.92
#